data_AF-A0A0A1DP99-F1
#
_entry.id   AF-A0A0A1DP99-F1
#
_cell.length_a   1.000
_cell.length_b   1.000
_cell.length_c   1.000
_cell.angle_alpha   90.00
_cell.angle_beta   90.00
_cell.angle_gamma   90.00
#
_symmetry.space_group_name_H-M   'P 1'
#
loop_
_entity.id
_entity.type
_entity.pdbx_description
1 polymer ?
#
loop_
_entity_poly.entity_id
_entity_poly.type
_entity_poly.pdbx_seq_one_letter_code
_entity_poly.pdbx_strand_id
1 'polypeptide(L)'
;MTYVISASCVDVKDRSCVEECPVDCIYEGTRMLYVHPEECVDCGACEPVCPVEAIYYEDDLPAGQEDFLAVNTGFFDDLGSPGGAGALGVVAHDHPVVAALPVASA
;
A
#
# COMPACT_ATOMS: atom_id res chain seq x y z
N MET A 1 -6.84 -7.17 -10.72
CA MET A 1 -6.80 -8.07 -9.56
C MET A 1 -5.50 -7.80 -8.85
N THR A 2 -5.63 -7.19 -7.68
CA THR A 2 -4.52 -6.82 -6.81
C THR A 2 -5.03 -6.68 -5.38
N TYR A 3 -4.10 -6.67 -4.44
CA TYR A 3 -4.36 -6.23 -3.07
C TYR A 3 -4.16 -4.72 -2.94
N VAL A 4 -4.91 -4.10 -2.04
CA VAL A 4 -4.94 -2.65 -1.84
C VAL A 4 -4.74 -2.34 -0.37
N ILE A 5 -3.83 -1.42 -0.07
CA ILE A 5 -3.64 -0.89 1.29
C ILE A 5 -4.53 0.36 1.45
N SER A 6 -5.37 0.37 2.48
CA SER A 6 -6.40 1.37 2.74
C SER A 6 -5.98 2.39 3.82
N ALA A 7 -6.92 3.26 4.21
CA ALA A 7 -6.66 4.39 5.10
C ALA A 7 -6.06 4.00 6.47
N SER A 8 -6.35 2.80 6.97
CA SER A 8 -5.88 2.34 8.29
C SER A 8 -4.34 2.20 8.37
N CYS A 9 -3.63 2.18 7.23
CA CYS A 9 -2.17 2.13 7.22
C CYS A 9 -1.51 3.51 7.45
N VAL A 10 -2.25 4.60 7.18
CA VAL A 10 -1.73 5.98 7.24
C VAL A 10 -1.25 6.29 8.66
N ASP A 11 0.01 6.75 8.75
CA ASP A 11 0.72 7.06 10.00
C ASP A 11 0.96 5.87 10.95
N VAL A 12 0.59 4.66 10.56
CA VAL A 12 0.86 3.43 11.33
C VAL A 12 2.09 2.71 10.81
N LYS A 13 2.12 2.41 9.51
CA LYS A 13 3.25 1.78 8.80
C LYS A 13 3.93 0.63 9.56
N ASP A 14 3.15 -0.37 9.97
CA ASP A 14 3.66 -1.52 10.75
C ASP A 14 4.67 -2.41 10.00
N ARG A 15 4.54 -2.49 8.66
CA ARG A 15 5.44 -3.23 7.73
C ARG A 15 5.46 -4.75 7.84
N SER A 16 4.68 -5.40 8.72
CA SER A 16 4.60 -6.87 8.75
C SER A 16 4.22 -7.48 7.39
N CYS A 17 3.43 -6.78 6.57
CA CYS A 17 3.06 -7.22 5.24
C CYS A 17 4.22 -7.33 4.23
N VAL A 18 5.31 -6.56 4.42
CA VAL A 18 6.45 -6.54 3.49
C VAL A 18 7.20 -7.87 3.55
N GLU A 19 7.41 -8.41 4.76
CA GLU A 19 8.14 -9.67 4.97
C GLU A 19 7.41 -10.88 4.35
N GLU A 20 6.09 -10.79 4.22
CA GLU A 20 5.24 -11.88 3.71
C GLU A 20 5.00 -11.79 2.19
N CYS A 21 5.39 -10.70 1.53
CA CYS A 21 5.16 -10.52 0.10
C CYS A 21 6.21 -11.30 -0.73
N PRO A 22 5.84 -12.37 -1.45
CA PRO A 22 6.81 -13.23 -2.15
C PRO A 22 7.46 -12.56 -3.38
N VAL A 23 6.89 -11.46 -3.85
CA VAL A 23 7.34 -10.70 -5.03
C VAL A 23 7.82 -9.30 -4.68
N ASP A 24 7.95 -8.98 -3.39
CA ASP A 24 8.45 -7.68 -2.90
C ASP A 24 7.72 -6.46 -3.51
N CYS A 25 6.41 -6.57 -3.75
CA CYS A 25 5.63 -5.55 -4.45
C CYS A 25 4.97 -4.51 -3.52
N ILE A 26 5.40 -4.41 -2.26
CA ILE A 26 4.84 -3.49 -1.27
C ILE A 26 5.85 -2.39 -0.95
N TYR A 27 5.59 -1.20 -1.47
CA TYR A 27 6.50 -0.07 -1.43
C TYR A 27 6.16 0.89 -0.29
N GLU A 28 7.17 1.55 0.25
CA GLU A 28 7.03 2.43 1.40
C GLU A 28 7.05 3.90 0.97
N GLY A 29 5.93 4.61 1.14
CA GLY A 29 5.89 6.08 1.05
C GLY A 29 6.16 6.73 2.40
N THR A 30 5.97 8.05 2.51
CA THR A 30 6.25 8.74 3.78
C THR A 30 5.16 8.52 4.83
N ARG A 31 3.91 8.33 4.42
CA ARG A 31 2.73 8.25 5.31
C ARG A 31 2.12 6.85 5.37
N MET A 32 2.19 6.05 4.31
CA MET A 32 1.69 4.67 4.29
C MET A 32 2.51 3.76 3.36
N LEU A 33 2.12 2.49 3.29
CA LEU A 33 2.65 1.54 2.30
C LEU A 33 1.67 1.41 1.12
N TYR A 34 2.18 1.01 -0.04
CA TYR A 34 1.45 0.90 -1.29
C TYR A 34 1.76 -0.42 -2.00
N VAL A 35 0.73 -1.13 -2.46
CA VAL A 35 0.88 -2.34 -3.27
C VAL A 35 0.97 -1.95 -4.74
N HIS A 36 1.99 -2.42 -5.45
CA HIS A 36 2.09 -2.22 -6.89
C HIS A 36 1.11 -3.13 -7.63
N PRO A 37 0.13 -2.58 -8.39
CA PRO A 37 -0.98 -3.36 -8.94
C PRO A 37 -0.54 -4.39 -9.98
N GLU A 38 0.47 -4.07 -10.80
CA GLU A 38 0.95 -4.98 -11.86
C GLU A 38 2.00 -5.99 -11.39
N GLU A 39 2.59 -5.80 -10.19
CA GLU A 39 3.58 -6.71 -9.62
C GLU A 39 2.94 -7.69 -8.64
N CYS A 40 1.81 -7.29 -8.04
CA CYS A 40 1.03 -8.17 -7.19
C CYS A 40 0.54 -9.41 -7.97
N VAL A 41 0.68 -10.57 -7.34
CA VAL A 41 0.28 -11.87 -7.91
C VAL A 41 -0.86 -12.52 -7.15
N ASP A 42 -1.65 -11.73 -6.41
CA ASP A 42 -2.84 -12.17 -5.65
C ASP A 42 -2.58 -13.33 -4.69
N CYS A 43 -1.39 -13.38 -4.08
CA CYS A 43 -1.04 -14.48 -3.17
C CYS A 43 -1.76 -14.44 -1.80
N GLY A 44 -2.23 -13.26 -1.39
CA GLY A 44 -2.98 -13.05 -0.14
C GLY A 44 -2.19 -13.16 1.17
N ALA A 45 -0.87 -13.37 1.14
CA ALA A 45 -0.07 -13.54 2.36
C ALA A 45 0.02 -12.26 3.23
N CYS A 46 -0.07 -11.09 2.60
CA CYS A 46 0.06 -9.79 3.28
C CYS A 46 -1.17 -9.39 4.10
N GLU A 47 -2.37 -9.80 3.70
CA GLU A 47 -3.64 -9.44 4.34
C GLU A 47 -3.73 -9.86 5.81
N PRO A 48 -3.58 -11.16 6.17
CA PRO A 48 -3.83 -11.62 7.54
C PRO A 48 -2.79 -11.17 8.56
N VAL A 49 -1.65 -10.62 8.11
CA VAL A 49 -0.56 -10.17 9.00
C VAL A 49 -0.63 -8.68 9.35
N CYS A 50 -1.51 -7.91 8.72
CA CYS A 50 -1.65 -6.49 9.03
C CYS A 50 -2.40 -6.29 10.36
N PRO A 51 -1.78 -5.75 11.42
CA PRO A 51 -2.40 -5.68 12.75
C PRO A 51 -3.54 -4.65 12.85
N VAL A 52 -3.66 -3.77 11.87
CA VAL A 52 -4.71 -2.74 11.78
C VAL A 52 -5.67 -3.00 10.63
N GLU A 53 -5.65 -4.22 10.06
CA GLU A 53 -6.57 -4.68 9.02
C GLU A 53 -6.64 -3.69 7.84
N ALA A 54 -5.49 -3.17 7.39
CA ALA A 54 -5.44 -2.14 6.35
C ALA A 54 -5.39 -2.71 4.93
N ILE A 55 -5.37 -4.03 4.73
CA ILE A 55 -5.09 -4.64 3.44
C ILE A 55 -6.31 -5.44 3.02
N TYR A 56 -6.79 -5.20 1.81
CA TYR A 56 -7.98 -5.83 1.25
C TYR A 56 -7.69 -6.27 -0.17
N TYR A 57 -8.37 -7.32 -0.64
CA TYR A 57 -8.48 -7.54 -2.07
C TYR A 57 -9.31 -6.39 -2.69
N GLU A 58 -9.04 -6.00 -3.94
CA GLU A 58 -9.65 -4.78 -4.53
C GLU A 58 -11.19 -4.79 -4.51
N ASP A 59 -11.82 -5.96 -4.62
CA ASP A 59 -13.29 -6.12 -4.57
C ASP A 59 -13.86 -6.12 -3.14
N ASP A 60 -13.00 -6.26 -2.12
CA ASP A 60 -13.37 -6.38 -0.70
C ASP A 60 -13.09 -5.10 0.10
N LEU A 61 -12.74 -4.00 -0.59
CA LEU A 61 -12.51 -2.71 0.06
C LEU A 61 -13.74 -2.26 0.87
N PRO A 62 -13.54 -1.72 2.09
CA PRO A 62 -14.63 -1.16 2.88
C PRO A 62 -15.34 -0.03 2.12
N ALA A 63 -16.66 0.07 2.32
CA ALA A 63 -17.46 1.13 1.71
C ALA A 63 -16.90 2.53 2.03
N GLY A 64 -16.74 3.36 1.01
CA GLY A 64 -16.14 4.69 1.11
C GLY A 64 -14.61 4.72 1.05
N GLN A 65 -13.95 3.59 0.80
CA GLN A 65 -12.51 3.48 0.60
C GLN A 65 -12.13 2.94 -0.79
N GLU A 66 -13.07 2.90 -1.73
CA GLU A 66 -12.88 2.39 -3.09
C GLU A 66 -11.78 3.16 -3.84
N ASP A 67 -11.62 4.45 -3.55
CA ASP A 67 -10.58 5.30 -4.13
C ASP A 67 -9.15 4.84 -3.78
N PHE A 68 -8.98 4.00 -2.75
CA PHE A 68 -7.65 3.52 -2.37
C PHE A 68 -7.00 2.63 -3.44
N LEU A 69 -7.78 2.02 -4.33
CA LEU A 69 -7.23 1.34 -5.50
C LEU A 69 -6.46 2.32 -6.41
N ALA A 70 -7.05 3.49 -6.68
CA ALA A 70 -6.40 4.54 -7.44
C ALA A 70 -5.22 5.16 -6.67
N VAL A 71 -5.33 5.28 -5.35
CA VAL A 71 -4.24 5.76 -4.48
C VAL A 71 -3.01 4.85 -4.55
N ASN A 72 -3.21 3.52 -4.48
CA ASN A 72 -2.11 2.55 -4.59
C ASN A 72 -1.50 2.58 -5.98
N THR A 73 -2.32 2.61 -7.02
CA THR A 73 -1.84 2.66 -8.40
C THR A 73 -1.08 3.95 -8.69
N GLY A 74 -1.66 5.11 -8.36
CA GLY A 74 -1.10 6.43 -8.69
C GLY A 74 0.16 6.78 -7.91
N PHE A 75 0.50 6.05 -6.84
CA PHE A 75 1.79 6.18 -6.17
C PHE A 75 2.98 5.89 -7.11
N PHE A 76 2.75 5.04 -8.13
CA PHE A 76 3.75 4.57 -9.07
C PHE A 76 3.81 5.34 -10.40
N ASP A 77 3.01 6.39 -10.59
CA ASP A 77 2.93 7.14 -11.86
C ASP A 77 4.31 7.60 -12.37
N ASP A 78 5.20 8.02 -11.47
CA ASP A 78 6.56 8.46 -11.80
C ASP A 78 7.62 7.33 -11.64
N LEU A 79 7.29 6.24 -10.96
CA LEU A 79 8.20 5.13 -10.65
C LEU A 79 8.13 4.01 -11.70
N GLY A 80 6.99 3.85 -12.37
CA GLY A 80 6.70 2.67 -13.19
C GLY A 80 6.63 1.40 -12.34
N SER A 81 7.16 0.30 -12.87
CA SER A 81 7.28 -1.01 -12.18
C SER A 81 8.75 -1.32 -11.87
N PRO A 82 9.23 -1.02 -10.65
CA PRO A 82 10.62 -1.22 -10.25
C PRO A 82 11.03 -2.70 -10.11
N GLY A 83 10.07 -3.60 -9.89
CA GLY A 83 10.31 -5.04 -9.73
C GLY A 83 10.89 -5.43 -8.37
N GLY A 84 10.61 -4.65 -7.32
CA GLY A 84 10.97 -4.96 -5.92
C GLY A 84 11.20 -3.70 -5.07
N ALA A 85 10.50 -3.60 -3.94
CA ALA A 85 10.57 -2.48 -3.01
C ALA A 85 11.92 -2.34 -2.31
N GLY A 86 12.63 -3.45 -2.06
CA GLY A 86 13.90 -3.47 -1.34
C GLY A 86 14.99 -2.59 -1.98
N ALA A 87 14.94 -2.38 -3.30
CA ALA A 87 15.90 -1.54 -4.02
C ALA A 87 15.67 -0.03 -3.85
N LEU A 88 14.42 0.38 -3.55
CA LEU A 88 14.04 1.79 -3.44
C LEU A 88 14.08 2.31 -2.00
N GLY A 89 13.85 1.44 -1.02
CA GLY A 89 13.67 1.87 0.37
C GLY A 89 12.44 2.77 0.52
N VAL A 90 12.54 3.82 1.35
CA VAL A 90 11.45 4.78 1.54
C VAL A 90 11.46 5.80 0.40
N VAL A 91 10.37 5.83 -0.35
CA VAL A 91 10.15 6.83 -1.39
C VAL A 91 9.68 8.13 -0.74
N ALA A 92 10.31 9.24 -1.11
CA ALA A 92 10.10 10.55 -0.49
C ALA A 92 8.83 11.28 -1.00
N HIS A 93 7.76 10.52 -1.29
CA HIS A 93 6.44 11.04 -1.63
C HIS A 93 5.35 10.07 -1.20
N ASP A 94 4.11 10.53 -1.29
CA ASP A 94 2.90 9.75 -1.15
C ASP A 94 1.93 10.20 -2.25
N HIS A 95 0.91 9.39 -2.53
CA HIS A 95 -0.18 9.82 -3.40
C HIS A 95 -0.85 11.11 -2.85
N PRO A 96 -1.27 12.08 -3.70
CA PRO A 96 -1.80 13.37 -3.24
C PRO A 96 -2.97 13.28 -2.24
N VAL A 97 -3.83 12.28 -2.38
CA VAL A 97 -4.94 12.02 -1.44
C VAL A 97 -4.39 11.78 -0.03
N VAL A 98 -3.37 10.94 0.10
CA VAL A 98 -2.77 10.57 1.40
C VAL A 98 -1.98 11.73 1.98
N ALA A 99 -1.22 12.44 1.14
CA ALA A 99 -0.48 13.63 1.55
C ALA A 99 -1.40 14.72 2.12
N ALA A 100 -2.64 14.81 1.63
CA ALA A 100 -3.64 15.79 2.09
C ALA A 100 -4.43 15.36 3.34
N LEU A 101 -4.31 14.12 3.80
CA LEU A 101 -5.03 13.66 4.99
C LEU A 101 -4.50 14.34 6.26
N PRO A 102 -5.39 14.64 7.23
CA PRO A 102 -4.98 15.07 8.56
C PRO A 102 -3.99 14.08 9.16
N VAL A 103 -2.96 14.59 9.84
CA VAL A 103 -2.00 13.74 10.54
C VAL A 103 -2.71 13.06 11.71
N ALA A 104 -2.56 11.74 11.83
CA ALA A 104 -3.07 11.01 12.97
C ALA A 104 -2.50 11.61 14.26
N SER A 105 -3.37 11.92 15.21
CA SER A 105 -2.93 12.44 16.51
C SER A 105 -2.26 11.30 17.29
N ALA A 106 -1.01 11.52 17.72
CA ALA A 106 -0.21 10.59 18.50
C ALA A 106 -0.81 10.24 19.86
#